data_AF-A0A519MKE2-F1
#
_entry.id   AF-A0A519MKE2-F1
#
_cell.length_a   1.000
_cell.length_b   1.000
_cell.length_c   1.000
_cell.angle_alpha   90.00
_cell.angle_beta   90.00
_cell.angle_gamma   90.00
#
_symmetry.space_group_name_H-M   'P 1'
#
loop_
_entity.id
_entity.type
_entity.pdbx_description
1 polymer ?
#
loop_
_entity_poly.entity_id
_entity_poly.type
_entity_poly.pdbx_seq_one_letter_code
_entity_poly.pdbx_strand_id
1 'polypeptide(L)'
;MLDTALLLTAAFIAGALNAVAGGGSFLTLPALVFTGVPPVVANATGTVALLPGYIAGAWGFREDTAPPPGLSMRLLVVLALIGGAA
;
A
#
# COMPACT_ATOMS: atom_id res chain seq x y z
N MET A 1 9.65 17.74 17.94
CA MET A 1 8.48 17.03 18.54
C MET A 1 7.21 17.27 17.74
N LEU A 2 6.92 18.52 17.35
CA LEU A 2 5.79 18.85 16.49
C LEU A 2 5.88 18.18 15.11
N ASP A 3 7.09 18.13 14.54
CA ASP A 3 7.36 17.51 13.22
C ASP A 3 7.03 16.01 13.23
N THR A 4 7.36 15.31 14.31
CA THR A 4 7.10 13.88 14.47
C THR A 4 5.61 13.60 14.54
N ALA A 5 4.85 14.41 15.29
CA ALA A 5 3.39 14.27 15.38
C ALA A 5 2.70 14.54 14.03
N LEU A 6 3.20 15.53 13.29
CA LEU A 6 2.70 15.89 11.97
C LEU A 6 2.97 14.78 10.94
N LEU A 7 4.19 14.23 10.93
CA LEU A 7 4.56 13.08 10.08
C LEU A 7 3.75 11.82 10.42
N LEU A 8 3.52 11.53 11.71
CA LEU A 8 2.69 10.41 12.15
C LEU A 8 1.25 10.54 11.66
N THR A 9 0.68 11.73 11.78
CA THR A 9 -0.70 11.99 11.36
C THR A 9 -0.84 11.91 9.84
N ALA A 10 0.11 12.49 9.10
CA ALA A 10 0.16 12.41 7.65
C ALA A 10 0.34 10.96 7.17
N ALA A 11 1.22 10.19 7.80
CA ALA A 11 1.45 8.77 7.47
C ALA A 11 0.21 7.92 7.76
N PHE A 12 -0.47 8.16 8.88
CA PHE A 12 -1.70 7.45 9.23
C PHE A 12 -2.83 7.73 8.23
N ILE A 13 -3.09 9.00 7.91
CA ILE A 13 -4.13 9.39 6.94
C ILE A 13 -3.78 8.89 5.54
N ALA A 14 -2.53 9.02 5.10
CA ALA A 14 -2.08 8.49 3.82
C ALA A 14 -2.23 6.97 3.76
N GLY A 15 -1.91 6.25 4.83
CA GLY A 15 -2.11 4.80 4.94
C GLY A 15 -3.59 4.41 4.83
N ALA A 16 -4.48 5.11 5.55
CA ALA A 16 -5.92 4.89 5.47
C ALA A 16 -6.48 5.15 4.07
N LEU A 17 -6.09 6.26 3.43
CA LEU A 17 -6.47 6.58 2.05
C LEU A 17 -5.95 5.54 1.06
N ASN A 18 -4.74 5.01 1.28
CA ASN A 18 -4.18 3.97 0.45
C ASN A 18 -4.90 2.62 0.63
N ALA A 19 -5.36 2.31 1.84
CA ALA A 19 -6.16 1.12 2.11
C ALA A 19 -7.56 1.17 1.48
N VAL A 20 -8.19 2.35 1.45
CA VAL A 20 -9.57 2.53 0.94
C VAL A 20 -9.61 2.76 -0.57
N ALA A 21 -8.71 3.59 -1.11
CA ALA A 21 -8.80 4.09 -2.48
C ALA A 21 -7.51 3.88 -3.31
N GLY A 22 -6.44 3.34 -2.71
CA GLY A 22 -5.13 3.20 -3.38
C GLY A 22 -4.41 4.53 -3.67
N GLY A 23 -4.98 5.66 -3.25
CA GLY A 23 -4.50 7.00 -3.60
C GLY A 23 -3.46 7.59 -2.65
N GLY A 24 -3.19 6.98 -1.49
CA GLY A 24 -2.22 7.54 -0.53
C GLY A 24 -0.80 7.62 -1.07
N SER A 25 -0.44 6.71 -1.98
CA SER A 25 0.83 6.72 -2.71
C SER A 25 1.01 7.97 -3.59
N PHE A 26 -0.08 8.61 -4.06
CA PHE A 26 -0.01 9.88 -4.79
C PHE A 26 0.48 11.04 -3.91
N LEU A 27 0.27 10.99 -2.59
CA LEU A 27 0.82 12.00 -1.67
C LEU A 27 2.25 11.66 -1.23
N THR A 28 2.54 10.40 -0.95
CA THR A 28 3.82 9.99 -0.35
C THR A 28 4.97 10.00 -1.36
N LEU A 29 4.73 9.65 -2.64
CA LEU A 29 5.77 9.65 -3.66
C LEU A 29 6.33 11.05 -3.94
N PRO A 30 5.52 12.07 -4.30
CA PRO A 30 6.03 13.42 -4.54
C PRO A 30 6.72 14.01 -3.31
N ALA A 31 6.19 13.74 -2.10
CA ALA A 31 6.80 14.19 -0.85
C ALA A 31 8.21 13.60 -0.66
N LEU A 32 8.39 12.29 -0.84
CA LEU A 32 9.69 11.64 -0.73
C LEU A 32 10.68 12.10 -1.82
N VAL A 33 10.22 12.21 -3.07
CA VAL A 33 11.05 12.70 -4.18
C VAL A 33 11.49 14.14 -3.95
N PHE A 34 10.60 14.99 -3.44
CA PHE A 34 10.93 16.38 -3.09
C PHE A 34 12.00 16.48 -2.00
N THR A 35 12.05 15.53 -1.08
CA THR A 35 13.12 15.43 -0.06
C THR A 35 14.44 14.87 -0.58
N GLY A 36 14.55 14.59 -1.89
CA GLY A 36 15.77 14.10 -2.53
C GLY A 36 15.91 12.58 -2.57
N VAL A 37 14.88 11.83 -2.17
CA VAL A 37 14.88 10.36 -2.30
C VAL A 37 14.70 9.99 -3.77
N PRO A 38 15.55 9.13 -4.36
CA PRO A 38 15.36 8.66 -5.73
C PRO A 38 13.95 8.05 -5.92
N PRO A 39 13.24 8.32 -7.02
CA PRO A 39 11.85 7.88 -7.21
C PRO A 39 11.64 6.37 -7.04
N VAL A 40 12.61 5.55 -7.47
CA VAL A 40 12.56 4.08 -7.31
C VAL A 40 12.61 3.71 -5.82
N VAL A 41 13.50 4.33 -5.06
CA VAL A 41 13.65 4.10 -3.61
C VAL A 41 12.42 4.63 -2.87
N ALA A 42 11.89 5.78 -3.27
CA ALA A 42 10.68 6.37 -2.69
C ALA A 42 9.45 5.45 -2.90
N ASN A 43 9.27 4.90 -4.10
CA ASN A 43 8.19 3.97 -4.40
C ASN A 43 8.32 2.67 -3.59
N ALA A 44 9.52 2.08 -3.56
CA ALA A 44 9.80 0.87 -2.80
C ALA A 44 9.53 1.09 -1.29
N THR A 45 10.00 2.21 -0.74
CA THR A 45 9.78 2.58 0.67
C THR A 45 8.30 2.73 0.99
N GLY A 46 7.54 3.41 0.12
CA GLY A 46 6.10 3.56 0.28
C GLY A 46 5.38 2.21 0.29
N THR A 47 5.73 1.32 -0.65
CA THR A 47 5.13 -0.03 -0.75
C THR A 47 5.40 -0.87 0.50
N VAL A 48 6.64 -0.85 1.00
CA VAL A 48 7.01 -1.57 2.23
C VAL A 48 6.28 -1.00 3.45
N ALA A 49 6.15 0.32 3.54
CA ALA A 49 5.42 0.97 4.63
C ALA A 49 3.93 0.59 4.65
N LEU A 50 3.35 0.30 3.48
CA LEU A 50 1.94 -0.06 3.31
C LEU A 50 1.66 -1.56 3.53
N LEU A 51 2.68 -2.42 3.46
CA LEU A 51 2.54 -3.88 3.56
C LEU A 51 1.70 -4.34 4.78
N PRO A 52 1.93 -3.85 6.01
CA PRO A 52 1.14 -4.24 7.17
C PRO A 52 -0.34 -3.85 7.01
N GLY A 53 -0.60 -2.68 6.42
CA GLY A 53 -1.95 -2.21 6.13
C GLY A 53 -2.66 -3.06 5.08
N TYR A 54 -1.94 -3.50 4.04
CA TYR A 54 -2.49 -4.44 3.06
C TYR A 54 -2.81 -5.80 3.67
N ILE A 55 -1.94 -6.33 4.53
CA ILE A 55 -2.18 -7.60 5.24
C ILE A 55 -3.43 -7.48 6.13
N ALA A 56 -3.51 -6.41 6.92
CA ALA A 56 -4.65 -6.15 7.80
C ALA A 56 -5.95 -5.96 7.00
N GLY A 57 -5.92 -5.22 5.89
CA GLY A 57 -7.07 -5.00 5.02
C GLY A 57 -7.54 -6.30 4.34
N ALA A 58 -6.61 -7.06 3.75
CA ALA A 58 -6.91 -8.34 3.12
C ALA A 58 -7.49 -9.35 4.13
N TRP A 59 -6.97 -9.36 5.36
CA TRP A 59 -7.49 -10.22 6.43
C TRP A 59 -8.87 -9.75 6.93
N GLY A 60 -9.06 -8.45 7.09
CA GLY A 60 -10.29 -7.83 7.58
C GLY A 60 -11.46 -8.01 6.63
N PHE A 61 -11.22 -7.85 5.32
CA PHE A 61 -12.24 -8.01 4.28
C PHE A 61 -12.26 -9.40 3.62
N ARG A 62 -11.60 -10.40 4.23
CA ARG A 62 -11.48 -11.75 3.63
C ARG A 62 -12.84 -12.42 3.37
N GLU A 63 -13.85 -12.10 4.17
CA GLU A 63 -15.20 -12.67 4.07
C GLU A 63 -16.05 -11.94 3.02
N ASP A 64 -15.72 -10.68 2.72
CA ASP A 64 -16.39 -9.85 1.70
C ASP A 64 -15.71 -9.97 0.32
N THR A 65 -14.56 -10.63 0.24
CA THR A 65 -13.77 -10.76 -0.99
C THR A 65 -14.12 -12.04 -1.73
N ALA A 66 -14.80 -11.93 -2.88
CA ALA A 66 -15.09 -13.05 -3.77
C ALA A 66 -14.23 -12.99 -5.04
N PRO A 67 -13.75 -14.14 -5.57
CA PRO A 67 -13.04 -14.16 -6.83
C PRO A 67 -13.99 -13.86 -8.02
N PRO A 68 -13.49 -13.27 -9.12
CA PRO A 68 -14.26 -13.08 -10.34
C PRO A 68 -14.77 -14.42 -10.91
N PRO A 69 -15.87 -14.41 -11.69
CA PRO A 69 -16.39 -15.60 -12.34
C PRO A 69 -15.30 -16.28 -13.19
N GLY A 70 -15.12 -17.58 -13.00
CA GLY A 70 -14.13 -18.38 -13.74
C GLY A 70 -12.70 -18.36 -13.17
N LEU A 71 -12.43 -17.59 -12.11
CA LEU A 71 -11.16 -17.62 -11.40
C LEU A 71 -11.32 -18.14 -9.97
N SER A 72 -10.28 -18.81 -9.46
CA SER A 72 -10.20 -19.15 -8.04
C SER A 72 -9.33 -18.14 -7.30
N MET A 73 -9.64 -17.90 -6.03
CA MET A 73 -8.83 -17.02 -5.17
C MET A 73 -7.37 -17.50 -5.09
N ARG A 74 -7.16 -18.82 -5.09
CA ARG A 74 -5.80 -19.42 -5.11
C ARG A 74 -5.02 -19.05 -6.37
N LEU A 75 -5.67 -19.10 -7.54
CA LEU A 75 -5.04 -18.70 -8.80
C LEU A 75 -4.66 -17.22 -8.78
N LEU A 76 -5.54 -16.35 -8.26
CA LEU A 76 -5.25 -14.93 -8.12
C LEU A 76 -4.04 -14.67 -7.20
N VAL A 77 -3.95 -15.36 -6.07
CA VAL A 77 -2.80 -15.27 -5.16
C VAL A 77 -1.51 -15.72 -5.86
N VAL A 78 -1.55 -16.84 -6.58
CA VAL A 78 -0.37 -17.32 -7.31
C VAL A 78 0.06 -16.32 -8.39
N LEU A 79 -0.87 -15.79 -9.18
CA LEU A 79 -0.58 -14.79 -10.21
C LEU A 79 0.00 -13.51 -9.60
N ALA A 80 -0.56 -13.04 -8.47
CA ALA A 80 -0.05 -11.87 -7.76
C ALA A 80 1.36 -12.09 -7.21
N LEU A 81 1.67 -13.28 -6.69
CA LEU A 81 3.01 -13.63 -6.22
C LEU A 81 4.03 -13.71 -7.36
N ILE A 82 3.66 -14.31 -8.50
CA ILE A 82 4.52 -14.38 -9.68
C ILE A 82 4.78 -12.97 -10.22
N GLY A 83 3.74 -12.15 -10.38
CA GLY A 83 3.86 -10.79 -10.89
C GLY A 83 4.62 -9.85 -9.95
N GLY A 84 4.50 -10.04 -8.63
CA GLY A 84 5.22 -9.24 -7.64
C GLY A 84 6.68 -9.64 -7.44
N ALA A 85 7.08 -10.84 -7.87
CA ALA A 85 8.46 -11.33 -7.77
C ALA A 85 9.31 -11.07 -9.03
N ALA A 86 8.69 -10.66 -10.14
CA ALA A 86 9.34 -10.33 -11.42
C ALA A 86 9.72 -8.84 -11.50
#